data_AF-A0AAW1PZS0-F1
#
_entry.id   AF-A0AAW1PZS0-F1
#
_cell.length_a   1.000
_cell.length_b   1.000
_cell.length_c   1.000
_cell.angle_alpha   90.00
_cell.angle_beta   90.00
_cell.angle_gamma   90.00
#
_symmetry.space_group_name_H-M   'P 1'
#
loop_
_entity.id
_entity.type
_entity.pdbx_description
1 polymer ?
#
loop_
_entity_poly.entity_id
_entity_poly.type
_entity_poly.pdbx_seq_one_letter_code
_entity_poly.pdbx_strand_id
1 'polypeptide(L)'
;MATVVGAASLGLNAVFAFGNHKKKCKMKKLLRLLDAREQVNVQLKAALDISQAQSKQSLRDDNRSLRLEVIDLQKTVAYQADQLRHTQQADRQQKVQMSDLTRKLDSECAEKRGIEAAFSRLQAHASTQYLNLHLAREQCGGELIRANDRLSRAAADGEPMKIYAGDCEVTGYLGKGRFGAVSKVKVQATNILRGQFAMKGVWGHYETGVDPEYQKALLSNEWKAMDWLRHANIIAAPAKVIAKRPAAAREHSFGFLLELMESDLESAIITANRKVQPWVTINLMEQLAAGVRHAHEHYVLHRDIKCNNLLLDGPLPQSPSDRVPTLKVADWGLSRAYLRITQGVR
;
A
#
# COMPACT_ATOMS: atom_id res chain seq x y z
N MET A 1 -17.94 98.45 43.75
CA MET A 1 -18.17 99.50 42.74
C MET A 1 -19.39 100.40 43.01
N ALA A 2 -20.32 100.03 43.91
CA ALA A 2 -21.46 100.89 44.27
C ALA A 2 -21.07 102.21 44.97
N THR A 3 -19.91 102.27 45.62
CA THR A 3 -19.43 103.45 46.37
C THR A 3 -18.88 104.58 45.49
N VAL A 4 -18.50 104.30 44.23
CA VAL A 4 -17.90 105.29 43.32
C VAL A 4 -18.96 106.04 42.49
N VAL A 5 -20.12 105.42 42.26
CA VAL A 5 -21.21 106.01 41.47
C VAL A 5 -21.92 107.15 42.22
N GLY A 6 -22.00 107.06 43.55
CA GLY A 6 -22.62 108.11 44.40
C GLY A 6 -21.86 109.44 44.41
N ALA A 7 -20.53 109.43 44.30
CA ALA A 7 -19.71 110.64 44.32
C ALA A 7 -19.70 111.38 42.97
N ALA A 8 -19.80 110.66 41.85
CA ALA A 8 -19.88 111.27 40.52
C ALA A 8 -21.20 112.04 40.29
N SER A 9 -22.30 111.58 40.90
CA SER A 9 -23.61 112.23 40.84
C SER A 9 -23.61 113.66 41.42
N LEU A 10 -22.87 113.89 42.51
CA LEU A 10 -22.84 115.19 43.19
C LEU A 10 -21.96 116.23 42.48
N GLY A 11 -20.82 115.82 41.90
CA GLY A 11 -19.94 116.72 41.13
C GLY A 11 -20.53 117.17 39.79
N LEU A 12 -21.34 116.33 39.14
CA LEU A 12 -21.99 116.64 37.86
C LEU A 12 -23.11 117.68 37.98
N ASN A 13 -23.81 117.74 39.11
CA ASN A 13 -24.87 118.72 39.35
C ASN A 13 -24.33 120.17 39.43
N ALA A 14 -23.11 120.37 39.95
CA ALA A 14 -22.48 121.70 40.00
C ALA A 14 -22.08 122.22 38.60
N VAL A 15 -21.61 121.35 37.70
CA VAL A 15 -21.31 121.72 36.30
C VAL A 15 -22.58 122.03 35.50
N PHE A 16 -23.71 121.43 35.91
CA PHE A 16 -25.03 121.72 35.37
C PHE A 16 -25.61 123.08 35.81
N ALA A 17 -25.01 123.83 36.73
CA ALA A 17 -25.53 125.14 37.11
C ALA A 17 -25.03 126.27 36.18
N PHE A 18 -23.77 126.26 35.74
CA PHE A 18 -23.13 127.41 35.06
C PHE A 18 -22.69 127.19 33.60
N GLY A 19 -22.88 126.01 33.02
CA GLY A 19 -22.49 125.73 31.63
C GLY A 19 -23.50 126.17 30.57
N ASN A 20 -23.06 126.92 29.54
CA ASN A 20 -23.87 127.30 28.37
C ASN A 20 -24.56 126.07 27.73
N HIS A 21 -25.79 126.20 27.22
CA HIS A 21 -26.72 125.10 26.84
C HIS A 21 -26.05 124.01 25.97
N LYS A 22 -25.16 124.39 25.06
CA LYS A 22 -24.37 123.46 24.22
C LYS A 22 -23.45 122.52 25.04
N LYS A 23 -22.84 122.99 26.13
CA LYS A 23 -21.95 122.18 27.00
C LYS A 23 -22.74 121.15 27.82
N LYS A 24 -23.89 121.54 28.37
CA LYS A 24 -24.80 120.62 29.08
C LYS A 24 -25.32 119.49 28.18
N CYS A 25 -25.65 119.82 26.93
CA CYS A 25 -26.10 118.85 25.94
C CYS A 25 -24.97 117.86 25.56
N LYS A 26 -23.74 118.35 25.37
CA LYS A 26 -22.55 117.50 25.16
C LYS A 26 -22.27 116.58 26.35
N MET A 27 -22.37 117.08 27.59
CA MET A 27 -22.13 116.29 28.80
C MET A 27 -23.18 115.19 29.00
N LYS A 28 -24.47 115.49 28.78
CA LYS A 28 -25.56 114.49 28.77
C LYS A 28 -25.34 113.41 27.71
N LYS A 29 -24.84 113.78 26.53
CA LYS A 29 -24.50 112.82 25.47
C LYS A 29 -23.33 111.92 25.89
N LEU A 30 -22.33 112.48 26.56
CA LEU A 30 -21.18 111.74 27.10
C LEU A 30 -21.57 110.76 28.20
N LEU A 31 -22.45 111.17 29.13
CA LEU A 31 -22.97 110.29 30.18
C LEU A 31 -23.72 109.09 29.59
N ARG A 32 -24.60 109.32 28.61
CA ARG A 32 -25.32 108.24 27.92
C ARG A 32 -24.38 107.27 27.19
N LEU A 33 -23.28 107.79 26.63
CA LEU A 33 -22.26 106.95 25.98
C LEU A 33 -21.45 106.13 26.99
N LEU A 34 -21.20 106.66 28.19
CA LEU A 34 -20.56 105.93 29.28
C LEU A 34 -21.47 104.83 29.83
N ASP A 35 -22.75 105.12 30.07
CA ASP A 35 -23.74 104.11 30.49
C ASP A 35 -23.90 103.01 29.44
N ALA A 36 -23.98 103.38 28.15
CA ALA A 36 -24.03 102.42 27.05
C ALA A 36 -22.76 101.55 26.99
N ARG A 37 -21.58 102.14 27.24
CA ARG A 37 -20.31 101.40 27.28
C ARG A 37 -20.26 100.42 28.46
N GLU A 38 -20.75 100.82 29.63
CA GLU A 38 -20.85 99.91 30.78
C GLU A 38 -21.82 98.76 30.51
N GLN A 39 -22.98 99.03 29.91
CA GLN A 39 -23.93 98.00 29.51
C GLN A 39 -23.31 97.00 28.52
N VAL A 40 -22.58 97.49 27.51
CA VAL A 40 -21.86 96.63 26.56
C VAL A 40 -20.78 95.80 27.27
N ASN A 41 -20.04 96.37 28.22
CA ASN A 41 -19.04 95.61 28.99
C ASN A 41 -19.66 94.52 29.86
N VAL A 42 -20.81 94.78 30.48
CA VAL A 42 -21.56 93.78 31.25
C VAL A 42 -22.05 92.65 30.33
N GLN A 43 -22.59 92.99 29.16
CA GLN A 43 -23.02 92.01 28.16
C GLN A 43 -21.85 91.18 27.64
N LEU A 44 -20.71 91.80 27.35
CA LEU A 44 -19.51 91.11 26.87
C LEU A 44 -18.97 90.14 27.94
N LYS A 45 -18.99 90.55 29.21
CA LYS A 45 -18.56 89.67 30.31
C LYS A 45 -19.51 88.48 30.50
N ALA A 46 -20.82 88.71 30.44
CA ALA A 46 -21.80 87.64 30.49
C ALA A 46 -21.64 86.66 29.31
N ALA A 47 -21.41 87.16 28.10
CA ALA A 47 -21.16 86.32 26.92
C ALA A 47 -19.87 85.49 27.05
N LEU A 48 -18.80 86.08 27.60
CA LEU A 48 -17.54 85.37 27.86
C LEU A 48 -17.73 84.25 28.89
N ASP A 49 -18.45 84.52 29.98
CA ASP A 49 -18.72 83.53 31.04
C ASP A 49 -19.56 82.36 30.50
N ILE A 50 -20.57 82.64 29.66
CA ILE A 50 -21.38 81.61 28.97
C ILE A 50 -20.50 80.77 28.04
N SER A 51 -19.64 81.39 27.23
CA SER A 51 -18.74 80.68 26.31
C SER A 51 -17.75 79.78 27.05
N GLN A 52 -17.17 80.27 28.15
CA GLN A 52 -16.26 79.48 28.99
C GLN A 52 -16.99 78.32 29.69
N ALA A 53 -18.22 78.54 30.16
CA ALA A 53 -19.04 77.48 30.77
C ALA A 53 -19.40 76.39 29.74
N GLN A 54 -19.80 76.78 28.53
CA GLN A 54 -20.09 75.86 27.43
C GLN A 54 -18.85 75.04 27.03
N SER A 55 -17.68 75.67 26.91
CA SER A 55 -16.43 74.98 26.59
C SER A 55 -16.03 73.97 27.67
N LYS A 56 -16.13 74.33 28.95
CA LYS A 56 -15.87 73.40 30.07
C LYS A 56 -16.86 72.24 30.10
N GLN A 57 -18.12 72.48 29.76
CA GLN A 57 -19.13 71.43 29.72
C GLN A 57 -18.87 70.46 28.55
N SER A 58 -18.56 70.97 27.36
CA SER A 58 -18.15 70.14 26.20
C SER A 58 -16.98 69.23 26.55
N LEU A 59 -15.91 69.78 27.15
CA LEU A 59 -14.73 68.99 27.55
C LEU A 59 -15.05 67.91 28.60
N ARG A 60 -16.03 68.14 29.48
CA ARG A 60 -16.49 67.15 30.46
C ARG A 60 -17.27 66.03 29.79
N ASP A 61 -18.13 66.37 28.85
CA ASP A 61 -18.95 65.40 28.11
C ASP A 61 -18.06 64.54 27.19
N ASP A 62 -17.07 65.13 26.52
CA ASP A 62 -16.06 64.41 25.72
C ASP A 62 -15.22 63.47 26.60
N ASN A 63 -14.75 63.93 27.76
CA ASN A 63 -14.02 63.07 28.72
C ASN A 63 -14.88 61.93 29.25
N ARG A 64 -16.18 62.17 29.47
CA ARG A 64 -17.11 61.13 29.90
C ARG A 64 -17.31 60.08 28.80
N SER A 65 -17.44 60.53 27.56
CA SER A 65 -17.57 59.66 26.38
C SER A 65 -16.33 58.76 26.22
N LEU A 66 -15.12 59.36 26.23
CA LEU A 66 -13.86 58.62 26.13
C LEU A 66 -13.67 57.61 27.26
N ARG A 67 -14.08 57.95 28.49
CA ARG A 67 -14.02 56.99 29.61
C ARG A 67 -14.92 55.77 29.40
N LEU A 68 -16.11 55.96 28.83
CA LEU A 68 -17.02 54.86 28.53
C LEU A 68 -16.46 53.98 27.40
N GLU A 69 -15.86 54.60 26.38
CA GLU A 69 -15.20 53.89 25.28
C GLU A 69 -13.99 53.07 25.76
N VAL A 70 -13.17 53.62 26.65
CA VAL A 70 -12.05 52.88 27.29
C VAL A 70 -12.55 51.69 28.10
N ILE A 71 -13.65 51.84 28.85
CA ILE A 71 -14.25 50.73 29.62
C ILE A 71 -14.74 49.63 28.67
N ASP A 72 -15.35 50.00 27.54
CA ASP A 72 -15.83 49.03 26.56
C ASP A 72 -14.67 48.27 25.91
N LEU A 73 -13.63 48.99 25.47
CA LEU A 73 -12.41 48.39 24.93
C LEU A 73 -11.72 47.45 25.94
N GLN A 74 -11.68 47.83 27.23
CA GLN A 74 -11.14 46.96 28.29
C GLN A 74 -11.95 45.66 28.43
N LYS A 75 -13.29 45.71 28.31
CA LYS A 75 -14.13 44.51 28.31
C LYS A 75 -13.86 43.64 27.09
N THR A 76 -13.71 44.24 25.90
CA THR A 76 -13.39 43.50 24.67
C THR A 76 -12.03 42.80 24.77
N VAL A 77 -11.00 43.49 25.28
CA VAL A 77 -9.66 42.90 25.49
C VAL A 77 -9.72 41.76 26.51
N ALA A 78 -10.45 41.94 27.61
CA ALA A 78 -10.62 40.89 28.61
C ALA A 78 -11.31 39.65 28.03
N TYR A 79 -12.34 39.84 27.21
CA TYR A 79 -13.05 38.76 26.52
C TYR A 79 -12.13 38.02 25.53
N GLN A 80 -11.37 38.76 24.71
CA GLN A 80 -10.42 38.16 23.77
C GLN A 80 -9.30 37.39 24.48
N ALA A 81 -8.79 37.91 25.60
CA ALA A 81 -7.80 37.22 26.41
C ALA A 81 -8.34 35.90 27.00
N ASP A 82 -9.64 35.86 27.34
CA ASP A 82 -10.28 34.66 27.86
C ASP A 82 -10.49 33.60 26.78
N GLN A 83 -10.94 34.02 25.58
CA GLN A 83 -11.01 33.14 24.41
C GLN A 83 -9.64 32.52 24.09
N LEU A 84 -8.57 33.33 24.10
CA LEU A 84 -7.22 32.84 23.86
C LEU A 84 -6.75 31.83 24.93
N ARG A 85 -7.09 32.05 26.20
CA ARG A 85 -6.79 31.09 27.29
C ARG A 85 -7.49 29.75 27.05
N HIS A 86 -8.77 29.76 26.66
CA HIS A 86 -9.50 28.54 26.34
C HIS A 86 -8.88 27.79 25.15
N THR A 87 -8.51 28.50 24.08
CA THR A 87 -7.84 27.89 22.92
C THR A 87 -6.48 27.31 23.31
N GLN A 88 -5.66 28.03 24.08
CA GLN A 88 -4.37 27.52 24.55
C GLN A 88 -4.51 26.29 25.46
N GLN A 89 -5.57 26.24 26.28
CA GLN A 89 -5.85 25.08 27.12
C GLN A 89 -6.29 23.86 26.29
N ALA A 90 -7.12 24.07 25.25
CA ALA A 90 -7.49 23.04 24.30
C ALA A 90 -6.27 22.50 23.53
N ASP A 91 -5.39 23.37 23.05
CA ASP A 91 -4.14 22.99 22.37
C ASP A 91 -3.20 22.19 23.29
N ARG A 92 -3.10 22.59 24.58
CA ARG A 92 -2.33 21.82 25.57
C ARG A 92 -2.90 20.43 25.76
N GLN A 93 -4.24 20.30 25.86
CA GLN A 93 -4.90 19.00 25.99
C GLN A 93 -4.69 18.12 24.75
N GLN A 94 -4.81 18.70 23.55
CA GLN A 94 -4.53 17.98 22.30
C GLN A 94 -3.07 17.53 22.19
N LYS A 95 -2.10 18.35 22.62
CA LYS A 95 -0.68 17.96 22.65
C LYS A 95 -0.42 16.80 23.61
N VAL A 96 -1.04 16.80 24.79
CA VAL A 96 -0.94 15.67 25.72
C VAL A 96 -1.55 14.41 25.11
N GLN A 97 -2.75 14.48 24.53
CA GLN A 97 -3.38 13.35 23.85
C GLN A 97 -2.53 12.81 22.69
N MET A 98 -1.93 13.69 21.88
CA MET A 98 -1.07 13.30 20.76
C MET A 98 0.23 12.63 21.25
N SER A 99 0.79 13.11 22.36
CA SER A 99 1.95 12.47 23.00
C SER A 99 1.61 11.07 23.52
N ASP A 100 0.44 10.88 24.13
CA ASP A 100 -0.01 9.58 24.61
C ASP A 100 -0.31 8.60 23.46
N LEU A 101 -0.93 9.07 22.38
CA LEU A 101 -1.13 8.31 21.15
C LEU A 101 0.20 7.90 20.50
N THR A 102 1.18 8.81 20.46
CA THR A 102 2.52 8.53 19.93
C THR A 102 3.20 7.44 20.77
N ARG A 103 3.11 7.53 22.09
CA ARG A 103 3.68 6.53 23.01
C ARG A 103 3.02 5.15 22.87
N LYS A 104 1.70 5.11 22.66
CA LYS A 104 0.97 3.87 22.36
C LYS A 104 1.41 3.27 21.02
N LEU A 105 1.52 4.09 19.98
CA LEU A 105 1.97 3.67 18.66
C LEU A 105 3.41 3.13 18.69
N ASP A 106 4.30 3.75 19.47
CA ASP A 106 5.67 3.29 19.69
C ASP A 106 5.70 1.95 20.44
N SER A 107 4.84 1.76 21.45
CA SER A 107 4.74 0.47 22.16
C SER A 107 4.19 -0.64 21.27
N GLU A 108 3.17 -0.36 20.44
CA GLU A 108 2.62 -1.30 19.47
C GLU A 108 3.64 -1.62 18.37
N CYS A 109 4.42 -0.63 17.91
CA CYS A 109 5.52 -0.86 16.98
C CYS A 109 6.65 -1.68 17.61
N ALA A 110 6.97 -1.48 18.88
CA ALA A 110 7.97 -2.28 19.60
C ALA A 110 7.51 -3.72 19.80
N GLU A 111 6.24 -3.93 20.15
CA GLU A 111 5.62 -5.25 20.24
C GLU A 111 5.59 -5.94 18.87
N LYS A 112 5.19 -5.22 17.81
CA LYS A 112 5.21 -5.71 16.44
C LYS A 112 6.63 -6.07 15.97
N ARG A 113 7.64 -5.26 16.27
CA ARG A 113 9.06 -5.60 16.02
C ARG A 113 9.52 -6.80 16.83
N GLY A 114 9.04 -6.95 18.07
CA GLY A 114 9.30 -8.11 18.91
C GLY A 114 8.70 -9.40 18.33
N ILE A 115 7.46 -9.32 17.84
CA ILE A 115 6.76 -10.39 17.13
C ILE A 115 7.43 -10.69 15.79
N GLU A 116 7.82 -9.67 15.01
CA GLU A 116 8.54 -9.84 13.74
C GLU A 116 9.95 -10.43 13.96
N ALA A 117 10.64 -10.07 15.04
CA ALA A 117 11.92 -10.67 15.41
C ALA A 117 11.77 -12.08 15.97
N ALA A 118 10.68 -12.38 16.69
CA ALA A 118 10.34 -13.74 17.11
C ALA A 118 9.93 -14.60 15.92
N PHE A 119 9.16 -14.05 14.98
CA PHE A 119 8.78 -14.67 13.72
C PHE A 119 9.99 -14.88 12.83
N SER A 120 10.91 -13.92 12.74
CA SER A 120 12.18 -14.06 12.00
C SER A 120 13.10 -15.10 12.64
N ARG A 121 13.12 -15.22 13.98
CA ARG A 121 13.85 -16.28 14.70
C ARG A 121 13.21 -17.66 14.49
N LEU A 122 11.88 -17.74 14.54
CA LEU A 122 11.12 -18.95 14.22
C LEU A 122 11.27 -19.33 12.74
N GLN A 123 11.29 -18.35 11.84
CA GLN A 123 11.52 -18.52 10.41
C GLN A 123 12.96 -18.92 10.13
N ALA A 124 13.95 -18.42 10.88
CA ALA A 124 15.34 -18.85 10.79
C ALA A 124 15.52 -20.26 11.35
N HIS A 125 14.93 -20.61 12.51
CA HIS A 125 14.96 -21.97 13.05
C HIS A 125 14.20 -22.97 12.17
N ALA A 126 13.04 -22.57 11.65
CA ALA A 126 12.33 -23.33 10.63
C ALA A 126 13.17 -23.44 9.38
N SER A 127 13.82 -22.38 8.89
CA SER A 127 14.70 -22.43 7.71
C SER A 127 15.92 -23.31 7.92
N THR A 128 16.49 -23.40 9.13
CA THR A 128 17.63 -24.28 9.43
C THR A 128 17.20 -25.75 9.58
N GLN A 129 16.06 -26.02 10.21
CA GLN A 129 15.47 -27.37 10.25
C GLN A 129 14.95 -27.81 8.88
N TYR A 130 14.36 -26.90 8.09
CA TYR A 130 13.94 -27.12 6.72
C TYR A 130 15.14 -27.28 5.81
N LEU A 131 16.22 -26.50 5.91
CA LEU A 131 17.43 -26.68 5.09
C LEU A 131 18.12 -28.01 5.43
N ASN A 132 18.17 -28.42 6.70
CA ASN A 132 18.67 -29.74 7.07
C ASN A 132 17.76 -30.87 6.58
N LEU A 133 16.43 -30.68 6.58
CA LEU A 133 15.47 -31.62 6.00
C LEU A 133 15.44 -31.57 4.46
N HIS A 134 15.76 -30.44 3.84
CA HIS A 134 15.81 -30.22 2.39
C HIS A 134 17.12 -30.76 1.82
N LEU A 135 18.25 -30.57 2.51
CA LEU A 135 19.52 -31.24 2.21
C LEU A 135 19.40 -32.76 2.43
N ALA A 136 18.66 -33.21 3.45
CA ALA A 136 18.33 -34.63 3.62
C ALA A 136 17.31 -35.14 2.57
N ARG A 137 16.40 -34.30 2.07
CA ARG A 137 15.43 -34.63 1.00
C ARG A 137 16.04 -34.56 -0.40
N GLU A 138 17.02 -33.69 -0.65
CA GLU A 138 17.90 -33.71 -1.83
C GLU A 138 18.78 -34.97 -1.85
N GLN A 139 19.01 -35.59 -0.68
CA GLN A 139 19.61 -36.92 -0.59
C GLN A 139 18.60 -38.05 -0.91
N CYS A 140 17.31 -37.92 -0.55
CA CYS A 140 16.28 -38.94 -0.83
C CYS A 140 15.61 -38.86 -2.22
N GLY A 141 15.45 -37.69 -2.83
CA GLY A 141 15.03 -37.52 -4.23
C GLY A 141 16.21 -37.48 -5.22
N GLY A 142 17.43 -37.57 -4.68
CA GLY A 142 18.67 -37.38 -5.39
C GLY A 142 18.97 -38.46 -6.42
N GLU A 143 18.45 -39.69 -6.32
CA GLU A 143 18.79 -40.71 -7.32
C GLU A 143 18.19 -40.42 -8.69
N LEU A 144 16.96 -39.92 -8.78
CA LEU A 144 16.32 -39.62 -10.07
C LEU A 144 16.76 -38.27 -10.64
N ILE A 145 16.92 -37.25 -9.79
CA ILE A 145 17.47 -35.94 -10.21
C ILE A 145 18.95 -36.09 -10.59
N ARG A 146 19.76 -36.84 -9.82
CA ARG A 146 21.16 -37.14 -10.20
C ARG A 146 21.22 -38.10 -11.38
N ALA A 147 20.27 -39.02 -11.57
CA ALA A 147 20.18 -39.80 -12.80
C ALA A 147 19.87 -38.89 -13.98
N ASN A 148 18.95 -37.93 -13.86
CA ASN A 148 18.62 -36.97 -14.90
C ASN A 148 19.80 -36.01 -15.20
N ASP A 149 20.56 -35.60 -14.18
CA ASP A 149 21.80 -34.82 -14.33
C ASP A 149 22.96 -35.65 -14.90
N ARG A 150 23.07 -36.95 -14.56
CA ARG A 150 24.03 -37.88 -15.16
C ARG A 150 23.67 -38.19 -16.61
N LEU A 151 22.38 -38.31 -16.92
CA LEU A 151 21.81 -38.46 -18.26
C LEU A 151 22.09 -37.23 -19.12
N SER A 152 21.96 -36.04 -18.54
CA SER A 152 22.25 -34.77 -19.20
C SER A 152 23.74 -34.53 -19.42
N ARG A 153 24.59 -35.00 -18.49
CA ARG A 153 26.05 -34.99 -18.67
C ARG A 153 26.56 -36.07 -19.63
N ALA A 154 25.82 -37.17 -19.78
CA ALA A 154 26.12 -38.22 -20.76
C ALA A 154 25.69 -37.84 -22.19
N ALA A 155 24.72 -36.92 -22.34
CA ALA A 155 24.39 -36.27 -23.60
C ALA A 155 25.43 -35.19 -23.95
N ALA A 156 26.66 -35.61 -24.27
CA ALA A 156 27.77 -34.72 -24.64
C ALA A 156 27.49 -33.84 -25.88
N ASP A 157 26.39 -34.09 -26.60
CA ASP A 157 26.04 -33.44 -27.87
C ASP A 157 24.77 -32.55 -27.79
N GLY A 158 24.18 -32.35 -26.61
CA GLY A 158 23.01 -31.47 -26.43
C GLY A 158 21.68 -32.00 -26.99
N GLU A 159 21.63 -33.23 -27.50
CA GLU A 159 20.40 -33.88 -27.94
C GLU A 159 19.69 -34.61 -26.79
N PRO A 160 18.37 -34.47 -26.65
CA PRO A 160 17.61 -35.12 -25.59
C PRO A 160 17.65 -36.65 -25.72
N MET A 161 17.71 -37.37 -24.59
CA MET A 161 17.72 -38.83 -24.60
C MET A 161 16.53 -39.38 -25.38
N LYS A 162 16.80 -40.38 -26.23
CA LYS A 162 15.81 -41.06 -27.06
C LYS A 162 15.68 -42.51 -26.60
N ILE A 163 14.45 -42.99 -26.46
CA ILE A 163 14.14 -44.40 -26.21
C ILE A 163 13.16 -44.92 -27.25
N TYR A 164 13.29 -46.17 -27.66
CA TYR A 164 12.36 -46.76 -28.61
C TYR A 164 11.09 -47.23 -27.93
N ALA A 165 9.96 -47.12 -28.64
CA ALA A 165 8.67 -47.65 -28.18
C ALA A 165 8.77 -49.11 -27.69
N GLY A 166 9.55 -49.94 -28.40
CA GLY A 166 9.72 -51.35 -28.11
C GLY A 166 10.48 -51.64 -26.81
N ASP A 167 11.16 -50.63 -26.25
CA ASP A 167 11.89 -50.74 -24.98
C ASP A 167 11.02 -50.42 -23.77
N CYS A 168 9.79 -49.94 -24.03
CA CYS A 168 8.79 -49.56 -23.04
C CYS A 168 7.68 -50.62 -22.99
N GLU A 169 7.61 -51.37 -21.89
CA GLU A 169 6.51 -52.29 -21.62
C GLU A 169 5.34 -51.52 -21.00
N VAL A 170 4.18 -51.47 -21.67
CA VAL A 170 2.99 -50.81 -21.12
C VAL A 170 2.38 -51.69 -20.03
N THR A 171 2.35 -51.18 -18.80
CA THR A 171 1.86 -51.90 -17.62
C THR A 171 0.48 -51.45 -17.12
N GLY A 172 -0.02 -50.30 -17.61
CA GLY A 172 -1.33 -49.81 -17.21
C GLY A 172 -1.71 -48.51 -17.93
N TYR A 173 -2.99 -48.18 -17.90
CA TYR A 173 -3.53 -46.92 -18.41
C TYR A 173 -3.74 -45.93 -17.26
N LEU A 174 -3.23 -44.71 -17.39
CA LEU A 174 -3.33 -43.67 -16.36
C LEU A 174 -4.39 -42.62 -16.70
N GLY A 175 -4.65 -42.37 -17.99
CA GLY A 175 -5.70 -41.45 -18.40
C GLY A 175 -5.57 -40.93 -19.82
N LYS A 176 -6.55 -40.13 -20.22
CA LYS A 176 -6.53 -39.40 -21.50
C LYS A 176 -6.14 -37.95 -21.22
N GLY A 177 -4.97 -37.56 -21.68
CA GLY A 177 -4.55 -36.17 -21.68
C GLY A 177 -5.09 -35.42 -22.90
N ARG A 178 -4.86 -34.11 -22.93
CA ARG A 178 -5.27 -33.22 -24.03
C ARG A 178 -4.71 -33.60 -25.41
N PHE A 179 -3.57 -34.28 -25.44
CA PHE A 179 -2.84 -34.59 -26.69
C PHE A 179 -2.66 -36.09 -26.94
N GLY A 180 -3.36 -36.94 -26.18
CA GLY A 180 -3.26 -38.39 -26.33
C GLY A 180 -3.41 -39.14 -25.02
N ALA A 181 -3.00 -40.40 -25.03
CA ALA A 181 -3.09 -41.28 -23.88
C ALA A 181 -1.84 -41.13 -22.99
N VAL A 182 -2.05 -41.25 -21.68
CA VAL A 182 -1.00 -41.40 -20.68
C VAL A 182 -1.07 -42.83 -20.15
N SER A 183 0.03 -43.57 -20.29
CA SER A 183 0.13 -44.96 -19.88
C SER A 183 1.30 -45.15 -18.92
N LYS A 184 1.12 -45.98 -17.90
CA LYS A 184 2.21 -46.44 -17.04
C LYS A 184 3.06 -47.44 -17.82
N VAL A 185 4.34 -47.19 -17.90
CA VAL A 185 5.30 -48.05 -18.61
C VAL A 185 6.44 -48.49 -17.71
N LYS A 186 6.99 -49.66 -18.00
CA LYS A 186 8.22 -50.16 -17.41
C LYS A 186 9.30 -50.17 -18.50
N VAL A 187 10.39 -49.45 -18.24
CA VAL A 187 11.54 -49.40 -19.13
C VAL A 187 12.57 -50.40 -18.65
N GLN A 188 12.87 -51.40 -19.48
CA GLN A 188 13.81 -52.48 -19.13
C GLN A 188 15.11 -52.45 -19.95
N ALA A 189 15.08 -51.90 -21.17
CA ALA A 189 16.11 -52.18 -22.17
C ALA A 189 17.37 -51.30 -22.10
N THR A 190 17.34 -50.14 -21.44
CA THR A 190 18.49 -49.22 -21.45
C THR A 190 19.32 -49.37 -20.18
N ASN A 191 20.66 -49.31 -20.26
CA ASN A 191 21.54 -49.34 -19.08
C ASN A 191 21.54 -48.01 -18.29
N ILE A 192 20.88 -46.98 -18.83
CA ILE A 192 20.97 -45.60 -18.36
C ILE A 192 19.64 -45.12 -17.77
N LEU A 193 18.51 -45.58 -18.31
CA LEU A 193 17.16 -45.30 -17.82
C LEU A 193 16.40 -46.61 -17.63
N ARG A 194 16.13 -46.98 -16.37
CA ARG A 194 15.36 -48.16 -15.98
C ARG A 194 14.36 -47.80 -14.90
N GLY A 195 13.22 -48.46 -14.89
CA GLY A 195 12.20 -48.25 -13.86
C GLY A 195 10.79 -48.05 -14.43
N GLN A 196 9.90 -47.55 -13.59
CA GLN A 196 8.53 -47.23 -13.95
C GLN A 196 8.39 -45.74 -14.28
N PHE A 197 7.68 -45.44 -15.35
CA PHE A 197 7.47 -44.09 -15.86
C PHE A 197 6.02 -43.93 -16.31
N ALA A 198 5.59 -42.68 -16.48
CA ALA A 198 4.40 -42.36 -17.25
C ALA A 198 4.82 -42.00 -18.67
N MET A 199 4.17 -42.57 -19.68
CA MET A 199 4.42 -42.25 -21.09
C MET A 199 3.24 -41.47 -21.62
N LYS A 200 3.48 -40.23 -22.05
CA LYS A 200 2.49 -39.38 -22.73
C LYS A 200 2.80 -39.39 -24.22
N GLY A 201 1.84 -39.76 -25.06
CA GLY A 201 2.05 -39.81 -26.50
C GLY A 201 0.78 -39.95 -27.31
N VAL A 202 0.92 -39.80 -28.63
CA VAL A 202 -0.17 -39.96 -29.59
C VAL A 202 -0.23 -41.43 -30.03
N TRP A 203 -1.16 -42.19 -29.45
CA TRP A 203 -1.40 -43.59 -29.82
C TRP A 203 -2.59 -43.69 -30.77
N GLY A 204 -2.34 -43.91 -32.06
CA GLY A 204 -3.31 -44.47 -33.04
C GLY A 204 -4.63 -43.71 -33.26
N HIS A 205 -4.92 -42.70 -32.46
CA HIS A 205 -6.11 -41.88 -32.45
C HIS A 205 -5.61 -40.44 -32.44
N TYR A 206 -5.37 -39.88 -33.62
CA TYR A 206 -5.64 -38.46 -33.79
C TYR A 206 -7.06 -38.26 -33.23
N GLU A 207 -7.26 -37.33 -32.30
CA GLU A 207 -8.62 -36.87 -32.05
C GLU A 207 -9.29 -36.63 -33.39
N THR A 208 -10.35 -37.38 -33.68
CA THR A 208 -11.07 -37.33 -34.96
C THR A 208 -11.45 -35.88 -35.22
N GLY A 209 -10.79 -35.25 -36.20
CA GLY A 209 -10.98 -33.84 -36.56
C GLY A 209 -9.86 -32.86 -36.18
N VAL A 210 -8.77 -33.31 -35.55
CA VAL A 210 -7.61 -32.45 -35.24
C VAL A 210 -6.42 -32.82 -36.13
N ASP A 211 -5.78 -31.80 -36.71
CA ASP A 211 -4.62 -31.95 -37.59
C ASP A 211 -3.45 -32.66 -36.87
N PRO A 212 -2.96 -33.79 -37.40
CA PRO A 212 -1.73 -34.47 -36.96
C PRO A 212 -0.53 -33.56 -36.71
N GLU A 213 -0.35 -32.52 -37.54
CA GLU A 213 0.79 -31.61 -37.45
C GLU A 213 0.66 -30.65 -36.26
N TYR A 214 -0.56 -30.19 -36.01
CA TYR A 214 -0.90 -29.37 -34.85
C TYR A 214 -0.70 -30.12 -33.51
N GLN A 215 -1.14 -31.39 -33.42
CA GLN A 215 -0.91 -32.20 -32.21
C GLN A 215 0.58 -32.43 -31.95
N LYS A 216 1.37 -32.69 -33.00
CA LYS A 216 2.83 -32.82 -32.89
C LYS A 216 3.49 -31.52 -32.41
N ALA A 217 3.03 -30.36 -32.89
CA ALA A 217 3.55 -29.07 -32.47
C ALA A 217 3.31 -28.82 -30.97
N LEU A 218 2.15 -29.21 -30.44
CA LEU A 218 1.82 -29.05 -29.02
C LEU A 218 2.65 -29.97 -28.11
N LEU A 219 2.82 -31.24 -28.49
CA LEU A 219 3.73 -32.17 -27.80
C LEU A 219 5.18 -31.68 -27.84
N SER A 220 5.60 -31.07 -28.95
CA SER A 220 6.93 -30.46 -29.08
C SER A 220 7.10 -29.27 -28.14
N ASN A 221 6.10 -28.39 -28.05
CA ASN A 221 6.13 -27.24 -27.15
C ASN A 221 6.14 -27.67 -25.67
N GLU A 222 5.34 -28.67 -25.31
CA GLU A 222 5.30 -29.21 -23.96
C GLU A 222 6.66 -29.80 -23.56
N TRP A 223 7.26 -30.61 -24.45
CA TRP A 223 8.62 -31.11 -24.24
C TRP A 223 9.62 -29.98 -24.04
N LYS A 224 9.65 -28.99 -24.94
CA LYS A 224 10.62 -27.90 -24.90
C LYS A 224 10.58 -27.14 -23.57
N ALA A 225 9.38 -26.91 -23.03
CA ALA A 225 9.23 -26.28 -21.73
C ALA A 225 9.85 -27.14 -20.63
N MET A 226 9.55 -28.45 -20.57
CA MET A 226 10.07 -29.35 -19.53
C MET A 226 11.56 -29.65 -19.66
N ASP A 227 12.09 -29.66 -20.88
CA ASP A 227 13.52 -29.87 -21.14
C ASP A 227 14.37 -28.73 -20.54
N TRP A 228 13.80 -27.51 -20.53
CA TRP A 228 14.43 -26.30 -20.02
C TRP A 228 14.12 -26.02 -18.54
N LEU A 229 13.03 -26.58 -18.00
CA LEU A 229 12.57 -26.36 -16.62
C LEU A 229 12.87 -27.56 -15.73
N ARG A 230 14.01 -27.51 -15.04
CA ARG A 230 14.49 -28.61 -14.18
C ARG A 230 14.44 -28.22 -12.72
N HIS A 231 13.42 -28.70 -12.01
CA HIS A 231 13.18 -28.35 -10.62
C HIS A 231 12.47 -29.48 -9.86
N ALA A 232 12.71 -29.59 -8.55
CA ALA A 232 12.11 -30.63 -7.71
C ALA A 232 10.57 -30.63 -7.74
N ASN A 233 9.95 -29.45 -7.90
CA ASN A 233 8.50 -29.24 -7.98
C ASN A 233 7.97 -29.03 -9.41
N ILE A 234 8.72 -29.44 -10.43
CA ILE A 234 8.26 -29.52 -11.83
C ILE A 234 8.40 -30.99 -12.25
N ILE A 235 7.44 -31.50 -13.03
CA ILE A 235 7.50 -32.87 -13.53
C ILE A 235 8.69 -33.03 -14.48
N ALA A 236 9.54 -34.03 -14.25
CA ALA A 236 10.68 -34.25 -15.15
C ALA A 236 10.26 -35.10 -16.35
N ALA A 237 10.83 -34.78 -17.51
CA ALA A 237 10.66 -35.51 -18.76
C ALA A 237 12.01 -36.12 -19.21
N PRO A 238 12.39 -37.31 -18.71
CA PRO A 238 13.76 -37.81 -18.89
C PRO A 238 14.13 -38.26 -20.32
N ALA A 239 13.15 -38.61 -21.16
CA ALA A 239 13.44 -39.07 -22.52
C ALA A 239 12.28 -38.84 -23.49
N LYS A 240 12.61 -38.58 -24.76
CA LYS A 240 11.66 -38.67 -25.89
C LYS A 240 11.48 -40.12 -26.30
N VAL A 241 10.25 -40.49 -26.63
CA VAL A 241 9.94 -41.83 -27.16
C VAL A 241 9.80 -41.77 -28.68
N ILE A 242 10.55 -42.61 -29.38
CA ILE A 242 10.66 -42.65 -30.84
C ILE A 242 10.13 -43.97 -31.39
N ALA A 243 9.31 -43.89 -32.44
CA ALA A 243 8.72 -45.06 -33.05
C ALA A 243 9.83 -45.83 -33.76
N LYS A 244 9.81 -47.16 -33.68
CA LYS A 244 10.73 -47.98 -34.47
C LYS A 244 10.52 -47.60 -35.94
N ARG A 245 11.50 -46.93 -36.57
CA ARG A 245 11.39 -46.43 -37.96
C ARG A 245 11.43 -47.61 -38.94
N PRO A 246 10.65 -47.60 -40.04
CA PRO A 246 11.00 -48.31 -41.27
C PRO A 246 12.22 -47.66 -41.91
N ALA A 247 13.02 -48.43 -42.66
CA ALA A 247 14.35 -48.06 -43.17
C ALA A 247 14.46 -46.80 -44.08
N ALA A 248 13.37 -46.07 -44.36
CA ALA A 248 13.33 -45.02 -45.40
C ALA A 248 12.62 -43.69 -45.06
N ALA A 249 12.12 -43.46 -43.83
CA ALA A 249 11.40 -42.20 -43.48
C ALA A 249 12.08 -41.41 -42.34
N ARG A 250 11.68 -40.15 -42.10
CA ARG A 250 12.17 -39.27 -40.99
C ARG A 250 11.71 -39.76 -39.59
N GLU A 251 12.37 -39.30 -38.52
CA GLU A 251 12.31 -39.88 -37.15
C GLU A 251 11.22 -39.09 -36.49
N HIS A 252 10.11 -39.75 -36.21
CA HIS A 252 8.99 -39.09 -35.59
C HIS A 252 8.94 -39.52 -34.13
N SER A 253 9.32 -38.62 -33.23
CA SER A 253 9.02 -38.75 -31.81
C SER A 253 7.50 -38.73 -31.64
N PHE A 254 6.93 -39.75 -31.01
CA PHE A 254 5.48 -39.89 -30.83
C PHE A 254 5.03 -39.63 -29.38
N GLY A 255 5.97 -39.36 -28.48
CA GLY A 255 5.69 -39.05 -27.08
C GLY A 255 6.97 -38.82 -26.29
N PHE A 256 6.82 -38.76 -24.97
CA PHE A 256 7.92 -38.66 -24.02
C PHE A 256 7.58 -39.40 -22.72
N LEU A 257 8.63 -39.80 -22.01
CA LEU A 257 8.53 -40.31 -20.66
C LEU A 257 8.45 -39.15 -19.67
N LEU A 258 7.67 -39.35 -18.63
CA LEU A 258 7.52 -38.50 -17.46
C LEU A 258 7.80 -39.34 -16.21
N GLU A 259 8.22 -38.69 -15.14
CA GLU A 259 8.22 -39.31 -13.82
C GLU A 259 6.82 -39.86 -13.50
N LEU A 260 6.77 -41.06 -12.93
CA LEU A 260 5.51 -41.65 -12.51
C LEU A 260 5.11 -41.04 -11.16
N MET A 261 3.90 -40.50 -11.11
CA MET A 261 3.30 -39.92 -9.91
C MET A 261 2.15 -40.80 -9.42
N GLU A 262 1.82 -40.75 -8.12
CA GLU A 262 0.80 -41.61 -7.53
C GLU A 262 -0.61 -41.12 -7.86
N SER A 263 -0.84 -39.80 -7.76
CA SER A 263 -2.13 -39.17 -8.04
C SER A 263 -1.97 -37.69 -8.40
N ASP A 264 -3.02 -37.08 -8.91
CA ASP A 264 -3.16 -35.63 -8.95
C ASP A 264 -3.86 -35.11 -7.67
N LEU A 265 -3.71 -33.82 -7.39
CA LEU A 265 -4.22 -33.20 -6.18
C LEU A 265 -5.75 -33.26 -6.09
N GLU A 266 -6.48 -33.20 -7.21
CA GLU A 266 -7.95 -33.31 -7.19
C GLU A 266 -8.36 -34.70 -6.73
N SER A 267 -7.83 -35.74 -7.37
CA SER A 267 -8.05 -37.13 -6.98
C SER A 267 -7.67 -37.38 -5.53
N ALA A 268 -6.51 -36.87 -5.09
CA ALA A 268 -6.04 -37.07 -3.71
C ALA A 268 -6.97 -36.42 -2.67
N ILE A 269 -7.52 -35.23 -2.96
CA ILE A 269 -8.48 -34.55 -2.08
C ILE A 269 -9.79 -35.34 -2.04
N ILE A 270 -10.29 -35.79 -3.19
CA ILE A 270 -11.53 -36.58 -3.28
C ILE A 270 -11.38 -37.90 -2.52
N THR A 271 -10.28 -38.64 -2.75
CA THR A 271 -10.00 -39.92 -2.09
C THR A 271 -9.80 -39.76 -0.58
N ALA A 272 -9.14 -38.68 -0.14
CA ALA A 272 -8.96 -38.44 1.29
C ALA A 272 -10.30 -38.24 2.02
N ASN A 273 -11.35 -37.79 1.30
CA ASN A 273 -12.71 -37.57 1.78
C ASN A 273 -12.77 -36.81 3.13
N ARG A 274 -11.86 -35.84 3.29
CA ARG A 274 -11.72 -35.03 4.50
C ARG A 274 -11.15 -33.66 4.15
N LYS A 275 -11.31 -32.71 5.07
CA LYS A 275 -10.62 -31.42 4.94
C LYS A 275 -9.12 -31.63 5.06
N VAL A 276 -8.38 -31.13 4.06
CA VAL A 276 -6.93 -31.05 4.11
C VAL A 276 -6.53 -30.09 5.23
N GLN A 277 -5.60 -30.53 6.08
CA GLN A 277 -5.18 -29.75 7.24
C GLN A 277 -4.37 -28.52 6.80
N PRO A 278 -4.48 -27.37 7.50
CA PRO A 278 -3.83 -26.12 7.07
C PRO A 278 -2.31 -26.26 6.86
N TRP A 279 -1.63 -27.03 7.71
CA TRP A 279 -0.18 -27.26 7.59
C TRP A 279 0.21 -28.02 6.31
N VAL A 280 -0.62 -28.96 5.86
CA VAL A 280 -0.43 -29.66 4.58
C VAL A 280 -0.63 -28.68 3.43
N THR A 281 -1.69 -27.87 3.48
CA THR A 281 -1.97 -26.85 2.46
C THR A 281 -0.81 -25.87 2.32
N ILE A 282 -0.28 -25.35 3.43
CA ILE A 282 0.88 -24.43 3.42
C ILE A 282 2.07 -25.10 2.74
N ASN A 283 2.39 -26.34 3.11
CA ASN A 283 3.54 -27.04 2.53
C ASN A 283 3.38 -27.31 1.03
N LEU A 284 2.18 -27.73 0.57
CA LEU A 284 1.91 -27.91 -0.86
C LEU A 284 1.98 -26.58 -1.63
N MET A 285 1.52 -25.48 -1.03
CA MET A 285 1.60 -24.14 -1.62
C MET A 285 3.04 -23.64 -1.74
N GLU A 286 3.89 -23.91 -0.74
CA GLU A 286 5.33 -23.60 -0.81
C GLU A 286 6.00 -24.36 -1.96
N GLN A 287 5.71 -25.65 -2.11
CA GLN A 287 6.21 -26.48 -3.21
C GLN A 287 5.75 -25.98 -4.57
N LEU A 288 4.46 -25.64 -4.71
CA LEU A 288 3.91 -25.04 -5.93
C LEU A 288 4.59 -23.70 -6.24
N ALA A 289 4.72 -22.82 -5.26
CA ALA A 289 5.37 -21.52 -5.42
C ALA A 289 6.84 -21.67 -5.84
N ALA A 290 7.56 -22.65 -5.30
CA ALA A 290 8.94 -22.92 -5.68
C ALA A 290 9.05 -23.34 -7.16
N GLY A 291 8.18 -24.25 -7.63
CA GLY A 291 8.13 -24.66 -9.04
C GLY A 291 7.75 -23.52 -9.98
N VAL A 292 6.74 -22.73 -9.62
CA VAL A 292 6.28 -21.58 -10.43
C VAL A 292 7.34 -20.48 -10.48
N ARG A 293 8.00 -20.19 -9.35
CA ARG A 293 9.12 -19.23 -9.30
C ARG A 293 10.22 -19.64 -10.25
N HIS A 294 10.63 -20.92 -10.23
CA HIS A 294 11.65 -21.43 -11.13
C HIS A 294 11.24 -21.25 -12.61
N ALA A 295 9.99 -21.53 -12.96
CA ALA A 295 9.50 -21.29 -14.33
C ALA A 295 9.55 -19.80 -14.72
N HIS A 296 9.17 -18.90 -13.81
CA HIS A 296 9.22 -17.46 -14.06
C HIS A 296 10.65 -16.91 -14.17
N GLU A 297 11.61 -17.46 -13.40
CA GLU A 297 13.04 -17.13 -13.54
C GLU A 297 13.59 -17.53 -14.91
N HIS A 298 13.00 -18.56 -15.53
CA HIS A 298 13.29 -19.00 -16.89
C HIS A 298 12.35 -18.39 -17.95
N TYR A 299 11.60 -17.35 -17.59
CA TYR A 299 10.70 -16.62 -18.49
C TYR A 299 9.57 -17.47 -19.09
N VAL A 300 9.11 -18.51 -18.39
CA VAL A 300 8.01 -19.38 -18.83
C VAL A 300 6.78 -19.16 -17.94
N LEU A 301 5.64 -18.81 -18.55
CA LEU A 301 4.33 -18.86 -17.89
C LEU A 301 3.67 -20.21 -18.15
N HIS A 302 3.14 -20.85 -17.10
CA HIS A 302 2.40 -22.11 -17.24
C HIS A 302 1.01 -21.92 -17.88
N ARG A 303 0.24 -20.92 -17.43
CA ARG A 303 -1.12 -20.56 -17.90
C ARG A 303 -2.25 -21.60 -17.72
N ASP A 304 -2.02 -22.70 -17.00
CA ASP A 304 -3.03 -23.75 -16.75
C ASP A 304 -2.83 -24.43 -15.40
N ILE A 305 -2.58 -23.63 -14.35
CA ILE A 305 -2.43 -24.14 -12.99
C ILE A 305 -3.82 -24.46 -12.44
N LYS A 306 -4.08 -25.74 -12.19
CA LYS A 306 -5.31 -26.30 -11.63
C LYS A 306 -4.98 -27.61 -10.91
N CYS A 307 -5.86 -28.09 -10.02
CA CYS A 307 -5.60 -29.25 -9.17
C CYS A 307 -5.15 -30.50 -9.95
N ASN A 308 -5.73 -30.75 -11.11
CA ASN A 308 -5.44 -31.92 -11.96
C ASN A 308 -4.04 -31.86 -12.59
N ASN A 309 -3.41 -30.68 -12.61
CA ASN A 309 -2.06 -30.45 -13.13
C ASN A 309 -1.02 -30.39 -11.99
N LEU A 310 -1.43 -30.64 -10.75
CA LEU A 310 -0.56 -30.71 -9.57
C LEU A 310 -0.46 -32.18 -9.15
N LEU A 311 0.65 -32.82 -9.50
CA LEU A 311 0.86 -34.25 -9.25
C LEU A 311 1.54 -34.46 -7.89
N LEU A 312 1.18 -35.54 -7.21
CA LEU A 312 1.69 -35.93 -5.89
C LEU A 312 2.44 -37.26 -5.95
N ASP A 313 3.65 -37.26 -5.38
CA ASP A 313 4.46 -38.45 -5.13
C ASP A 313 4.24 -38.88 -3.67
N GLY A 314 3.13 -39.58 -3.45
CA GLY A 314 2.65 -40.00 -2.13
C GLY A 314 1.22 -39.56 -1.83
N PRO A 315 0.56 -40.22 -0.85
CA PRO A 315 -0.76 -39.84 -0.38
C PRO A 315 -0.74 -38.58 0.51
N LEU A 316 -1.90 -37.94 0.67
CA LEU A 316 -2.04 -36.83 1.62
C LEU A 316 -1.87 -37.32 3.08
N PRO A 317 -1.14 -36.56 3.93
CA PRO A 317 -0.92 -36.91 5.34
C PRO A 317 -2.21 -37.16 6.11
N GLN A 318 -2.24 -38.22 6.91
CA GLN A 318 -3.33 -38.54 7.84
C GLN A 318 -3.04 -38.03 9.24
N SER A 319 -1.77 -38.02 9.63
CA SER A 319 -1.24 -37.57 10.92
C SER A 319 -0.14 -36.50 10.73
N PRO A 320 0.11 -35.61 11.71
CA PRO A 320 1.25 -34.70 11.69
C PRO A 320 2.62 -35.38 11.59
N SER A 321 2.71 -36.66 11.96
CA SER A 321 3.93 -37.47 11.80
C SER A 321 4.16 -37.93 10.37
N ASP A 322 3.14 -37.88 9.52
CA ASP A 322 3.23 -38.40 8.16
C ASP A 322 4.00 -37.44 7.26
N ARG A 323 4.76 -38.01 6.33
CA ARG A 323 5.49 -37.23 5.34
C ARG A 323 4.50 -36.54 4.39
N VAL A 324 4.66 -35.23 4.21
CA VAL A 324 3.99 -34.51 3.11
C VAL A 324 4.53 -35.00 1.77
N PRO A 325 3.66 -35.35 0.80
CA PRO A 325 4.10 -35.81 -0.51
C PRO A 325 4.82 -34.70 -1.27
N THR A 326 5.65 -35.11 -2.23
CA THR A 326 6.29 -34.17 -3.15
C THR A 326 5.26 -33.73 -4.19
N LEU A 327 5.05 -32.43 -4.34
CA LEU A 327 4.20 -31.84 -5.37
C LEU A 327 5.02 -31.47 -6.59
N LYS A 328 4.55 -31.85 -7.78
CA LYS A 328 5.16 -31.49 -9.07
C LYS A 328 4.12 -30.89 -10.01
N VAL A 329 4.45 -29.73 -10.58
CA VAL A 329 3.62 -29.05 -11.58
C VAL A 329 3.81 -29.74 -12.94
N ALA A 330 2.69 -30.12 -13.57
CA ALA A 330 2.63 -30.85 -14.82
C ALA A 330 1.74 -30.18 -15.87
N ASP A 331 1.74 -30.72 -17.09
CA ASP A 331 0.97 -30.25 -18.25
C ASP A 331 1.34 -28.84 -18.75
N TRP A 332 2.55 -28.75 -19.31
CA TRP A 332 3.11 -27.50 -19.86
C TRP A 332 2.64 -27.22 -21.29
N GLY A 333 1.59 -27.89 -21.78
CA GLY A 333 1.10 -27.76 -23.16
C GLY A 333 0.54 -26.38 -23.51
N LEU A 334 0.13 -25.61 -22.50
CA LEU A 334 -0.27 -24.20 -22.65
C LEU A 334 0.83 -23.22 -22.22
N SER A 335 2.04 -23.68 -21.94
CA SER A 335 3.10 -22.77 -21.50
C SER A 335 3.49 -21.77 -22.58
N ARG A 336 4.03 -20.61 -22.18
CA ARG A 336 4.48 -19.58 -23.11
C ARG A 336 5.66 -18.79 -22.54
N ALA A 337 6.66 -18.55 -23.38
CA ALA A 337 7.73 -17.62 -23.05
C ALA A 337 7.20 -16.19 -22.95
N TYR A 338 7.66 -15.41 -21.97
CA TYR A 338 7.30 -14.00 -21.83
C TYR A 338 8.54 -13.12 -21.71
N LEU A 339 8.43 -11.88 -22.18
CA LEU A 339 9.50 -10.91 -22.05
C LEU A 339 9.34 -10.16 -20.73
N ARG A 340 10.41 -10.08 -19.95
CA ARG A 340 10.48 -9.14 -18.82
C ARG A 340 10.77 -7.76 -19.38
N ILE A 341 9.77 -6.89 -19.44
CA ILE A 341 10.00 -5.47 -19.69
C ILE A 341 10.62 -4.91 -18.42
N THR A 342 11.95 -4.78 -18.40
CA THR A 342 12.61 -3.94 -17.41
C THR A 342 12.20 -2.51 -17.72
N GLN A 343 11.30 -1.95 -16.92
CA GLN A 343 11.10 -0.50 -16.94
C GLN A 343 12.45 0.13 -16.64
N GLY A 344 12.95 0.93 -17.60
CA GLY A 344 14.14 1.72 -17.41
C GLY A 344 14.01 2.51 -16.12
N VAL A 345 15.06 2.43 -15.29
CA VAL A 345 15.30 3.33 -14.18
C VAL A 345 15.08 4.75 -14.71
N ARG A 346 14.12 5.47 -14.11
CA ARG A 346 13.88 6.89 -14.40
C ARG A 346 15.07 7.74 -13.98
#